data_AF-A0A821P7I5-F1
#
_entry.id   AF-A0A821P7I5-F1
#
_cell.length_a   1.000
_cell.length_b   1.000
_cell.length_c   1.000
_cell.angle_alpha   90.00
_cell.angle_beta   90.00
_cell.angle_gamma   90.00
#
_symmetry.space_group_name_H-M   'P 1'
#
loop_
_entity.id
_entity.type
_entity.pdbx_description
1 polymer ?
#
loop_
_entity_poly.entity_id
_entity_poly.type
_entity_poly.pdbx_seq_one_letter_code
_entity_poly.pdbx_strand_id
1 'polypeptide(L)'
;MTSDTTFRDEHRVQSEFIKTFTQIAPYAESKFREDFILPFLALIASQNSQQQSERGQAKRLEIATYLFEAYSALSCCLHSGQSILNSFLPGLYCLRVDFAQLRPDSVAVLDSIIKDLEHKLEQYRQDSSLLIGGTNLNQENIRGRMLKGLTNFRDSTEKLTYRFMKKK
;
A
#
# COMPACT_ATOMS: atom_id res chain seq x y z
N MET A 1 32.38 14.62 12.46
CA MET A 1 31.16 14.97 13.22
C MET A 1 30.03 15.52 12.34
N THR A 2 30.04 15.30 11.01
CA THR A 2 29.07 15.89 10.06
C THR A 2 28.06 14.89 9.48
N SER A 3 28.28 13.57 9.64
CA SER A 3 27.42 12.53 9.06
C SER A 3 26.04 12.41 9.74
N ASP A 4 25.97 12.62 11.06
CA ASP A 4 24.73 12.46 11.82
C ASP A 4 23.70 13.57 11.56
N THR A 5 24.15 14.79 11.28
CA THR A 5 23.26 15.93 10.98
C THR A 5 22.59 15.75 9.62
N THR A 6 23.35 15.43 8.57
CA THR A 6 22.82 15.17 7.22
C THR A 6 21.85 13.99 7.21
N PHE A 7 22.17 12.90 7.93
CA PHE A 7 21.31 11.72 8.03
C PHE A 7 20.01 11.99 8.83
N ARG A 8 20.07 12.87 9.83
CA ARG A 8 18.88 13.30 10.58
C ARG A 8 17.94 14.15 9.72
N ASP A 9 18.50 15.03 8.90
CA ASP A 9 17.72 15.87 8.00
C ASP A 9 17.08 15.05 6.88
N GLU A 10 17.79 14.09 6.30
CA GLU A 10 17.24 13.17 5.30
C GLU A 10 16.04 12.37 5.84
N HIS A 11 16.19 11.75 7.01
CA HIS A 11 15.10 11.01 7.65
C HIS A 11 13.88 11.90 7.92
N ARG A 12 14.10 13.13 8.43
CA ARG A 12 13.01 14.07 8.68
C ARG A 12 12.27 14.42 7.39
N VAL A 13 13.01 14.72 6.32
CA VAL A 13 12.43 15.04 5.01
C VAL A 13 11.62 13.86 4.47
N GLN A 14 12.17 12.64 4.52
CA GLN A 14 11.47 11.42 4.09
C GLN A 14 10.15 11.23 4.87
N SER A 15 10.18 11.33 6.20
CA SER A 15 8.98 11.21 7.03
C SER A 15 7.89 12.21 6.65
N GLU A 16 8.26 13.47 6.40
CA GLU A 16 7.29 14.50 6.02
C GLU A 16 6.71 14.29 4.61
N PHE A 17 7.52 13.81 3.66
CA PHE A 17 7.00 13.42 2.34
C PHE A 17 5.97 12.30 2.44
N ILE A 18 6.26 11.23 3.20
CA ILE A 18 5.33 10.11 3.34
C ILE A 18 4.03 10.57 3.97
N LYS A 19 4.08 11.33 5.09
CA LYS A 19 2.89 11.86 5.76
C LYS A 19 2.05 12.73 4.83
N THR A 20 2.70 13.60 4.06
CA THR A 20 2.02 14.46 3.09
C THR A 20 1.31 13.61 2.04
N PHE A 21 2.01 12.62 1.47
CA PHE A 21 1.40 11.70 0.50
C PHE A 21 0.24 10.89 1.10
N THR A 22 0.34 10.41 2.33
CA THR A 22 -0.77 9.72 3.02
C THR A 22 -2.03 10.57 3.05
N GLN A 23 -1.91 11.87 3.28
CA GLN A 23 -3.05 12.79 3.37
C GLN A 23 -3.64 13.14 2.00
N ILE A 24 -2.78 13.41 1.01
CA ILE A 24 -3.25 13.91 -0.29
C ILE A 24 -3.62 12.81 -1.27
N ALA A 25 -3.01 11.62 -1.17
CA ALA A 25 -3.12 10.58 -2.19
C ALA A 25 -4.56 10.11 -2.47
N PRO A 26 -5.46 9.95 -1.46
CA PRO A 26 -6.85 9.59 -1.72
C PRO A 26 -7.59 10.59 -2.61
N TYR A 27 -7.19 11.86 -2.57
CA TYR A 27 -7.81 12.96 -3.32
C TYR A 27 -7.06 13.31 -4.61
N ALA A 28 -5.83 12.81 -4.77
CA ALA A 28 -5.01 13.07 -5.95
C ALA A 28 -5.61 12.42 -7.21
N GLU A 29 -5.19 12.89 -8.38
CA GLU A 29 -5.54 12.24 -9.63
C GLU A 29 -4.92 10.83 -9.72
N SER A 30 -5.63 9.91 -10.40
CA SER A 30 -5.14 8.52 -10.53
C SER A 30 -3.76 8.45 -11.17
N LYS A 31 -3.54 9.26 -12.21
CA LYS A 31 -2.24 9.33 -12.89
C LYS A 31 -1.12 9.80 -11.95
N PHE A 32 -1.37 10.81 -11.11
CA PHE A 32 -0.37 11.29 -10.16
C PHE A 32 -0.07 10.25 -9.06
N ARG A 33 -1.10 9.56 -8.56
CA ARG A 33 -0.90 8.45 -7.61
C ARG A 33 0.01 7.37 -8.19
N GLU A 34 -0.26 6.95 -9.42
CA GLU A 34 0.41 5.82 -10.06
C GLU A 34 1.81 6.18 -10.59
N ASP A 35 1.98 7.35 -11.19
CA ASP A 35 3.25 7.74 -11.81
C ASP A 35 4.25 8.33 -10.80
N PHE A 36 3.79 8.84 -9.66
CA PHE A 36 4.64 9.54 -8.69
C PHE A 36 4.55 9.00 -7.26
N ILE A 37 3.35 8.99 -6.67
CA ILE A 37 3.22 8.66 -5.24
C ILE A 37 3.63 7.22 -4.97
N LEU A 38 3.07 6.25 -5.69
CA LEU A 38 3.34 4.84 -5.48
C LEU A 38 4.82 4.46 -5.74
N PRO A 39 5.45 4.88 -6.85
CA PRO A 39 6.88 4.66 -7.08
C PRO A 39 7.75 5.26 -5.97
N PHE A 40 7.42 6.46 -5.49
CA PHE A 40 8.16 7.11 -4.41
C PHE A 40 8.07 6.33 -3.10
N LEU A 41 6.86 5.91 -2.71
CA LEU A 41 6.67 5.10 -1.50
C LEU A 41 7.40 3.75 -1.59
N ALA A 42 7.37 3.11 -2.76
CA ALA A 42 8.06 1.84 -2.99
C ALA A 42 9.59 1.98 -2.88
N LEU A 43 10.14 3.07 -3.41
CA LEU A 43 11.57 3.40 -3.28
C LEU A 43 11.98 3.54 -1.81
N ILE A 44 11.22 4.32 -1.02
CA ILE A 44 11.49 4.50 0.41
C ILE A 44 11.36 3.16 1.15
N ALA A 45 10.33 2.37 0.87
CA ALA A 45 10.14 1.06 1.50
C ALA A 45 11.34 0.13 1.24
N SER A 46 11.85 0.11 -0.01
CA SER A 46 13.04 -0.66 -0.37
C SER A 46 14.26 -0.21 0.42
N GLN A 47 14.53 1.10 0.45
CA GLN A 47 15.66 1.68 1.19
C GLN A 47 15.56 1.39 2.69
N ASN A 48 14.37 1.55 3.29
CA ASN A 48 14.13 1.30 4.70
C ASN A 48 14.41 -0.16 5.09
N SER A 49 14.00 -1.10 4.23
CA SER A 49 14.20 -2.54 4.47
C SER A 49 15.67 -3.00 4.46
N GLN A 50 16.54 -2.22 3.85
CA GLN A 50 17.98 -2.49 3.79
C GLN A 50 18.74 -1.97 5.03
N GLN A 51 18.13 -1.10 5.84
CA GLN A 51 18.77 -0.50 7.01
C GLN A 51 18.72 -1.43 8.23
N GLN A 52 19.63 -2.40 8.31
CA GLN A 52 19.65 -3.41 9.40
C GLN A 52 20.45 -3.00 10.65
N SER A 53 20.94 -1.77 10.75
CA SER A 53 21.71 -1.31 11.92
C SER A 53 20.86 -1.22 13.18
N GLU A 54 21.37 -1.74 14.32
CA GLU A 54 20.69 -1.67 15.63
C GLU A 54 20.38 -0.22 16.06
N ARG A 55 21.29 0.74 15.81
CA ARG A 55 21.07 2.17 16.11
C ARG A 55 20.01 2.81 15.22
N GLY A 56 19.61 2.16 14.13
CA GLY A 56 18.62 2.62 13.17
C GLY A 56 17.23 2.03 13.38
N GLN A 57 17.03 1.07 14.28
CA GLN A 57 15.75 0.35 14.41
C GLN A 57 14.56 1.26 14.71
N ALA A 58 14.72 2.27 15.57
CA ALA A 58 13.65 3.21 15.89
C ALA A 58 13.21 4.04 14.67
N LYS A 59 14.18 4.55 13.91
CA LYS A 59 13.94 5.30 12.66
C LYS A 59 13.30 4.41 11.59
N ARG A 60 13.82 3.20 11.42
CA ARG A 60 13.29 2.20 10.50
C ARG A 60 11.84 1.86 10.84
N LEU A 61 11.52 1.68 12.12
CA LEU A 61 10.16 1.43 12.58
C LEU A 61 9.25 2.65 12.34
N GLU A 62 9.75 3.87 12.54
CA GLU A 62 8.99 5.09 12.27
C GLU A 62 8.62 5.19 10.79
N ILE A 63 9.58 5.10 9.87
CA ILE A 63 9.33 5.10 8.42
C ILE A 63 8.37 3.98 8.02
N ALA A 64 8.59 2.76 8.52
CA ALA A 64 7.69 1.63 8.25
C ALA A 64 6.26 1.90 8.76
N THR A 65 6.09 2.63 9.87
CA THR A 65 4.76 3.05 10.37
C THR A 65 4.07 3.98 9.38
N TYR A 66 4.77 5.03 8.92
CA TYR A 66 4.17 5.97 7.98
C TYR A 66 3.88 5.33 6.62
N LEU A 67 4.74 4.42 6.14
CA LEU A 67 4.48 3.63 4.93
C LEU A 67 3.24 2.76 5.08
N PHE A 68 3.05 2.12 6.25
CA PHE A 68 1.85 1.32 6.52
C PHE A 68 0.58 2.17 6.46
N GLU A 69 0.59 3.36 7.04
CA GLU A 69 -0.53 4.30 6.97
C GLU A 69 -0.80 4.73 5.52
N ALA A 70 0.24 5.08 4.76
CA ALA A 70 0.15 5.47 3.35
C ALA A 70 -0.47 4.37 2.49
N TYR A 71 0.05 3.14 2.59
CA TYR A 71 -0.45 2.00 1.82
C TYR A 71 -1.86 1.58 2.24
N SER A 72 -2.19 1.68 3.53
CA SER A 72 -3.55 1.41 4.00
C SER A 72 -4.55 2.40 3.41
N ALA A 73 -4.23 3.70 3.40
CA ALA A 73 -5.06 4.73 2.78
C ALA A 73 -5.22 4.52 1.26
N LEU A 74 -4.14 4.12 0.59
CA LEU A 74 -4.12 3.88 -0.86
C LEU A 74 -4.80 2.58 -1.27
N SER A 75 -4.90 1.57 -0.39
CA SER A 75 -5.46 0.24 -0.73
C SER A 75 -6.92 0.28 -1.21
N CYS A 76 -7.64 1.33 -0.80
CA CYS A 76 -9.05 1.58 -1.14
C CYS A 76 -9.22 2.33 -2.47
N CYS A 77 -8.14 2.90 -3.03
CA CYS A 77 -8.18 3.60 -4.30
C CYS A 77 -8.19 2.61 -5.48
N LEU A 78 -8.64 3.09 -6.64
CA LEU A 78 -8.48 2.39 -7.91
C LEU A 78 -7.05 2.58 -8.42
N HIS A 79 -6.42 1.49 -8.85
CA HIS A 79 -5.07 1.45 -9.41
C HIS A 79 -5.06 0.56 -10.64
N SER A 80 -4.30 0.94 -11.67
CA SER A 80 -4.04 0.05 -12.80
C SER A 80 -3.28 -1.21 -12.37
N GLY A 81 -3.49 -2.32 -13.09
CA GLY A 81 -2.73 -3.56 -12.85
C GLY A 81 -1.20 -3.35 -12.97
N GLN A 82 -0.76 -2.45 -13.85
CA GLN A 82 0.65 -2.09 -13.99
C GLN A 82 1.19 -1.39 -12.75
N SER A 83 0.45 -0.42 -12.20
CA SER A 83 0.85 0.27 -10.97
C SER A 83 0.89 -0.68 -9.77
N ILE A 84 -0.09 -1.59 -9.67
CA ILE A 84 -0.11 -2.64 -8.64
C ILE A 84 1.15 -3.51 -8.73
N LEU A 85 1.47 -4.01 -9.92
CA LEU A 85 2.61 -4.90 -10.16
C LEU A 85 3.96 -4.21 -9.94
N ASN A 86 4.12 -2.98 -10.45
CA ASN A 86 5.42 -2.34 -10.55
C ASN A 86 5.80 -1.52 -9.31
N SER A 87 4.83 -1.11 -8.48
CA SER A 87 5.11 -0.22 -7.36
C SER A 87 4.38 -0.59 -6.09
N PHE A 88 3.08 -0.91 -6.16
CA PHE A 88 2.30 -1.19 -4.96
C PHE A 88 2.77 -2.47 -4.25
N LEU A 89 2.73 -3.62 -4.94
CA LEU A 89 3.13 -4.90 -4.36
C LEU A 89 4.61 -4.92 -3.94
N PRO A 90 5.58 -4.48 -4.77
CA PRO A 90 6.99 -4.43 -4.36
C PRO A 90 7.22 -3.66 -3.05
N GLY A 91 6.60 -2.49 -2.91
CA GLY A 91 6.73 -1.69 -1.69
C GLY A 91 6.08 -2.35 -0.47
N LEU A 92 4.93 -3.00 -0.64
CA LEU A 92 4.29 -3.77 0.44
C LEU A 92 5.13 -4.98 0.89
N TYR A 93 5.80 -5.68 -0.03
CA TYR A 93 6.68 -6.78 0.36
C TYR A 93 7.89 -6.28 1.16
N CYS A 94 8.50 -5.16 0.77
CA CYS A 94 9.56 -4.52 1.56
C CYS A 94 9.06 -4.14 2.96
N LEU A 95 7.89 -3.51 3.04
CA LEU A 95 7.28 -3.15 4.33
C LEU A 95 6.93 -4.38 5.18
N ARG A 96 6.51 -5.49 4.55
CA ARG A 96 6.26 -6.76 5.26
C ARG A 96 7.53 -7.29 5.92
N VAL A 97 8.68 -7.20 5.25
CA VAL A 97 9.98 -7.59 5.83
C VAL A 97 10.30 -6.75 7.07
N ASP A 98 10.04 -5.44 7.02
CA ASP A 98 10.23 -4.56 8.17
C ASP A 98 9.33 -4.92 9.35
N PHE A 99 8.04 -5.12 9.09
CA PHE A 99 7.08 -5.46 10.14
C PHE A 99 7.31 -6.86 10.71
N ALA A 100 7.73 -7.82 9.90
CA ALA A 100 8.07 -9.15 10.41
C ALA A 100 9.19 -9.12 11.47
N GLN A 101 10.12 -8.15 11.36
CA GLN A 101 11.22 -8.00 12.31
C GLN A 101 10.89 -7.04 13.47
N LEU A 102 10.18 -5.94 13.19
CA LEU A 102 10.01 -4.84 14.14
C LEU A 102 8.62 -4.78 14.78
N ARG A 103 7.59 -5.35 14.13
CA ARG A 103 6.19 -5.32 14.59
C ARG A 103 5.36 -6.50 14.07
N PRO A 104 5.65 -7.73 14.52
CA PRO A 104 5.04 -8.95 13.97
C PRO A 104 3.51 -8.94 14.02
N ASP A 105 2.92 -8.34 15.05
CA ASP A 105 1.47 -8.25 15.27
C ASP A 105 0.71 -7.55 14.12
N SER A 106 1.39 -6.72 13.32
CA SER A 106 0.77 -5.98 12.22
C SER A 106 0.94 -6.66 10.85
N VAL A 107 1.71 -7.75 10.76
CA VAL A 107 1.99 -8.44 9.49
C VAL A 107 0.73 -9.03 8.87
N ALA A 108 -0.21 -9.54 9.68
CA ALA A 108 -1.45 -10.13 9.18
C ALA A 108 -2.30 -9.13 8.37
N VAL A 109 -2.27 -7.85 8.72
CA VAL A 109 -2.98 -6.80 7.98
C VAL A 109 -2.31 -6.54 6.64
N LEU A 110 -0.97 -6.48 6.62
CA LEU A 110 -0.20 -6.35 5.37
C LEU A 110 -0.43 -7.53 4.42
N ASP A 111 -0.43 -8.76 4.94
CA ASP A 111 -0.71 -9.95 4.13
C ASP A 111 -2.12 -9.92 3.53
N SER A 112 -3.10 -9.37 4.25
CA SER A 112 -4.46 -9.17 3.70
C SER A 112 -4.45 -8.17 2.53
N ILE A 113 -3.79 -7.02 2.71
CA ILE A 113 -3.70 -6.00 1.65
C ILE A 113 -2.98 -6.55 0.43
N ILE A 114 -1.88 -7.29 0.64
CA ILE A 114 -1.11 -7.94 -0.42
C ILE A 114 -2.01 -8.92 -1.19
N LYS A 115 -2.70 -9.84 -0.50
CA LYS A 115 -3.59 -10.81 -1.13
C LYS A 115 -4.71 -10.15 -1.94
N ASP A 116 -5.30 -9.09 -1.42
CA ASP A 116 -6.34 -8.35 -2.12
C ASP A 116 -5.82 -7.71 -3.42
N LEU A 117 -4.59 -7.18 -3.41
CA LEU A 117 -3.95 -6.60 -4.58
C LEU A 117 -3.50 -7.66 -5.59
N GLU A 118 -2.97 -8.80 -5.13
CA GLU A 118 -2.66 -9.95 -5.98
C GLU A 118 -3.92 -10.47 -6.69
N HIS A 119 -5.03 -10.57 -5.96
CA HIS A 119 -6.32 -10.96 -6.54
C HIS A 119 -6.81 -9.93 -7.58
N LYS A 120 -6.76 -8.62 -7.26
CA LYS A 120 -7.09 -7.56 -8.22
C LYS A 120 -6.23 -7.65 -9.48
N LEU A 121 -4.93 -7.94 -9.34
CA LEU A 121 -4.01 -8.10 -10.46
C LEU A 121 -4.39 -9.29 -11.34
N GLU A 122 -4.74 -10.42 -10.73
CA GLU A 122 -5.20 -11.61 -11.46
C GLU A 122 -6.50 -11.33 -12.23
N GLN A 123 -7.43 -10.57 -11.65
CA GLN A 123 -8.65 -10.13 -12.34
C GLN A 123 -8.33 -9.29 -13.59
N TYR A 124 -7.38 -8.35 -13.51
CA TYR A 124 -6.95 -7.59 -14.69
C TYR A 124 -6.38 -8.49 -15.80
N ARG A 125 -5.67 -9.56 -15.45
CA ARG A 125 -5.12 -10.52 -16.43
C ARG A 125 -6.24 -11.34 -17.08
N GLN A 126 -7.22 -11.77 -16.29
CA GLN A 126 -8.38 -12.49 -16.79
C GLN A 126 -9.21 -11.62 -17.74
N ASP A 127 -9.52 -10.38 -17.34
CA ASP A 127 -10.25 -9.44 -18.20
C ASP A 127 -9.49 -9.17 -19.51
N SER A 128 -8.16 -9.00 -19.44
CA SER A 128 -7.32 -8.84 -20.62
C SER A 128 -7.33 -10.09 -21.53
N SER A 129 -7.35 -11.28 -20.94
CA SER A 129 -7.39 -12.55 -21.67
C SER A 129 -8.75 -12.81 -22.32
N LEU A 130 -9.86 -12.41 -21.68
CA LEU A 130 -11.22 -12.51 -22.21
C LEU A 130 -11.44 -11.59 -23.42
N LEU A 131 -10.74 -10.44 -23.47
CA LEU A 131 -10.76 -9.55 -24.64
C LEU A 131 -10.02 -10.13 -25.85
N ILE A 132 -9.04 -11.02 -25.62
CA ILE A 132 -8.30 -11.71 -26.70
C ILE A 132 -9.00 -13.03 -27.09
N GLY A 133 -9.76 -13.63 -26.18
CA GLY A 133 -10.53 -14.85 -26.43
C GLY A 133 -12.02 -14.66 -26.13
N GLY A 134 -12.81 -14.14 -27.08
CA GLY A 134 -14.25 -14.10 -26.88
C GLY A 134 -15.09 -13.44 -27.98
N THR A 135 -15.36 -14.17 -29.07
CA THR A 135 -16.68 -14.08 -29.70
C THR A 135 -17.74 -14.51 -28.68
N ASN A 136 -18.68 -13.59 -28.39
CA ASN A 136 -19.96 -13.79 -27.68
C ASN A 136 -19.90 -14.28 -26.23
N LEU A 137 -20.29 -13.44 -25.26
CA LEU A 137 -21.11 -13.83 -24.09
C LEU A 137 -21.64 -12.59 -23.31
N ASN A 138 -22.98 -12.49 -23.32
CA ASN A 138 -23.94 -11.74 -22.52
C ASN A 138 -23.48 -10.65 -21.53
N GLN A 139 -23.91 -9.43 -21.86
CA GLN A 139 -23.68 -8.13 -21.24
C GLN A 139 -24.34 -7.91 -19.84
N GLU A 140 -25.09 -8.88 -19.31
CA GLU A 140 -25.97 -8.63 -18.15
C GLU A 140 -25.38 -8.94 -16.76
N ASN A 141 -24.23 -9.64 -16.64
CA ASN A 141 -23.73 -10.09 -15.33
C ASN A 141 -22.65 -9.20 -14.67
N ILE A 142 -22.11 -8.20 -15.37
CA ILE A 142 -20.93 -7.44 -14.90
C ILE A 142 -21.34 -6.37 -13.85
N ARG A 143 -22.54 -5.80 -13.97
CA ARG A 143 -23.01 -4.73 -13.07
C ARG A 143 -23.31 -5.19 -11.64
N GLY A 144 -23.67 -6.46 -11.45
CA GLY A 144 -24.05 -7.00 -10.14
C GLY A 144 -22.88 -7.34 -9.19
N ARG A 145 -21.69 -7.64 -9.73
CA ARG A 145 -20.51 -8.01 -8.91
C ARG A 145 -19.81 -6.81 -8.29
N MET A 146 -19.77 -5.66 -8.98
CA MET A 146 -19.10 -4.47 -8.47
C MET A 146 -19.77 -3.85 -7.24
N LEU A 147 -21.10 -3.97 -7.11
CA LEU A 147 -21.83 -3.35 -6.01
C LEU A 147 -21.74 -4.15 -4.69
N LYS A 148 -21.61 -5.49 -4.76
CA LYS A 148 -21.52 -6.37 -3.57
C LYS A 148 -20.14 -6.36 -2.91
N GLY A 149 -19.06 -6.09 -3.66
CA GLY A 149 -17.72 -5.99 -3.09
C GLY A 149 -17.54 -4.73 -2.22
N LEU A 150 -18.16 -3.62 -2.62
CA LEU A 150 -18.01 -2.33 -1.94
C LEU A 150 -18.71 -2.30 -0.56
N THR A 151 -19.84 -3.00 -0.43
CA THR A 151 -20.59 -3.06 0.84
C THR A 151 -19.87 -3.89 1.89
N ASN A 152 -19.25 -5.01 1.50
CA ASN A 152 -18.58 -5.93 2.42
C ASN A 152 -17.23 -5.39 2.92
N PHE A 153 -16.56 -4.57 2.11
CA PHE A 153 -15.29 -3.95 2.47
C PHE A 153 -15.48 -2.80 3.47
N ARG A 154 -16.48 -1.93 3.26
CA ARG A 154 -16.81 -0.82 4.18
C ARG A 154 -17.06 -1.32 5.61
N ASP A 155 -17.80 -2.42 5.74
CA ASP A 155 -18.11 -3.06 7.02
C ASP A 155 -16.88 -3.63 7.75
N SER A 156 -15.88 -4.09 7.01
CA SER A 156 -14.64 -4.63 7.59
C SER A 156 -13.69 -3.52 8.03
N THR A 157 -13.63 -2.42 7.28
CA THR A 157 -12.82 -1.24 7.63
C THR A 157 -13.34 -0.53 8.87
N GLU A 158 -14.65 -0.35 9.02
CA GLU A 158 -15.23 0.28 10.22
C GLU A 158 -14.95 -0.53 11.49
N LYS A 159 -15.09 -1.87 11.44
CA LYS A 159 -14.82 -2.76 12.58
C LYS A 159 -13.36 -2.74 13.02
N LEU A 160 -12.41 -2.53 12.11
CA LEU A 160 -10.98 -2.42 12.46
C LEU A 160 -10.69 -1.08 13.14
N THR A 161 -11.22 0.02 12.60
CA THR A 161 -11.05 1.37 13.16
C THR A 161 -11.65 1.49 14.57
N TYR A 162 -12.81 0.87 14.82
CA TYR A 162 -13.39 0.80 16.17
C TYR A 162 -12.52 0.02 17.17
N ARG A 163 -11.79 -1.01 16.72
CA ARG A 163 -10.94 -1.83 17.60
C ARG A 163 -9.64 -1.10 17.98
N PHE A 164 -9.11 -0.24 17.11
CA PHE A 164 -7.96 0.61 17.40
C PHE A 164 -8.31 1.76 18.37
N MET A 165 -9.51 2.34 18.28
CA MET A 165 -9.90 3.46 19.16
C MET A 165 -10.29 3.04 20.59
N LYS A 166 -10.59 1.76 20.84
CA LYS A 166 -11.03 1.27 22.17
C LYS A 166 -9.89 0.76 23.08
N LYS A 167 -8.63 0.83 22.62
CA LYS A 167 -7.43 0.62 23.45
C LYS A 167 -6.80 1.96 23.80
N LYS A 168 -7.46 2.72 24.68
CA LYS A 168 -6.89 3.87 25.37
C LYS A 168 -7.39 3.89 26.80
#